data_AF-V9VY14-F1
#
_entry.id   AF-V9VY14-F1
#
_cell.length_a   1.000
_cell.length_b   1.000
_cell.length_c   1.000
_cell.angle_alpha   90.00
_cell.angle_beta   90.00
_cell.angle_gamma   90.00
#
_symmetry.space_group_name_H-M   'P 1'
#
loop_
_entity.id
_entity.type
_entity.pdbx_description
1 polymer ?
#
loop_
_entity_poly.entity_id
_entity_poly.type
_entity_poly.pdbx_seq_one_letter_code
_entity_poly.pdbx_strand_id
1 'polypeptide(L)' 'MHMLQATRDIRKVALWLGHATLQSTEIYLRADPTEKLEMLDALEPLGIKPGKFRPPDKLLAMLFRAVE' A
#
# COMPACT_ATOMS: atom_id res chain seq x y z
N MET A 1 2.81 -6.08 -9.29
CA MET A 1 3.69 -7.04 -8.59
C MET A 1 3.93 -8.25 -9.49
N HIS A 2 5.00 -8.24 -10.29
CA HIS A 2 5.16 -9.20 -11.40
C HIS A 2 5.46 -10.64 -10.96
N MET A 3 6.15 -10.89 -9.84
CA MET A 3 6.52 -12.26 -9.45
C MET A 3 5.37 -13.08 -8.86
N LEU A 4 4.53 -12.50 -7.98
CA LEU A 4 3.35 -13.20 -7.47
C LEU A 4 2.36 -13.50 -8.60
N GLN A 5 2.18 -12.55 -9.53
CA GLN A 5 1.34 -12.74 -10.72
C GLN A 5 1.92 -13.78 -11.68
N ALA A 6 3.25 -13.82 -11.88
CA ALA A 6 3.92 -14.80 -12.74
C ALA A 6 3.92 -16.22 -12.16
N THR A 7 4.05 -16.35 -10.84
CA THR A 7 4.27 -17.65 -10.20
C THR A 7 3.01 -18.23 -9.56
N ARG A 8 2.03 -17.38 -9.22
CA ARG A 8 0.79 -17.71 -8.48
C ARG A 8 1.00 -18.51 -7.19
N ASP A 9 2.23 -18.55 -6.66
CA ASP A 9 2.60 -19.28 -5.46
C ASP A 9 3.46 -18.39 -4.57
N ILE A 10 2.90 -17.99 -3.44
CA ILE A 10 3.56 -17.11 -2.47
C ILE A 10 4.80 -17.77 -1.83
N ARG A 11 4.85 -19.11 -1.79
CA ARG A 11 6.02 -19.85 -1.25
C ARG A 11 7.24 -19.69 -2.15
N LYS A 12 7.03 -19.60 -3.46
CA LYS A 12 8.12 -19.34 -4.41
C LYS A 12 8.60 -17.90 -4.29
N VAL A 13 7.70 -16.94 -4.06
CA VAL A 13 8.09 -15.55 -3.79
C VAL A 13 8.93 -15.45 -2.51
N ALA A 14 8.52 -16.14 -1.43
CA ALA A 14 9.31 -16.19 -0.19
C ALA A 14 10.69 -16.81 -0.39
N LEU A 15 10.76 -17.93 -1.12
CA LEU A 15 12.03 -18.60 -1.42
C LEU A 15 12.98 -17.72 -2.25
N TRP A 16 12.46 -17.03 -3.28
CA TRP A 16 13.25 -16.12 -4.11
C TRP A 16 13.76 -14.89 -3.36
N LEU A 17 13.06 -14.49 -2.29
CA LEU A 17 13.48 -13.41 -1.40
C LEU A 17 14.41 -13.90 -0.26
N GLY A 18 14.74 -15.20 -0.21
CA GLY A 18 15.58 -15.79 0.83
C GLY A 18 14.90 -15.93 2.18
N HIS A 19 13.57 -15.93 2.23
CA HIS A 19 12.81 -16.07 3.47
C HIS A 19 12.49 -17.54 3.76
N ALA A 20 12.74 -17.96 5.01
CA ALA A 20 12.41 -19.31 5.48
C ALA A 20 10.92 -19.46 5.87
N THR A 21 10.20 -18.35 6.04
CA THR A 21 8.79 -18.33 6.45
C THR A 21 7.99 -17.36 5.57
N LEU A 22 6.67 -17.55 5.51
CA LEU A 22 5.77 -16.72 4.69
C LEU A 22 5.39 -15.39 5.34
N GLN A 23 5.76 -15.18 6.61
CA GLN A 23 5.27 -14.09 7.45
C GLN A 23 5.58 -12.71 6.84
N SER A 24 6.75 -12.53 6.22
CA SER A 24 7.12 -11.28 5.53
C SER A 24 6.48 -11.14 4.15
N THR A 25 6.08 -12.24 3.52
CA THR A 25 5.49 -12.25 2.17
C THR A 25 3.96 -12.20 2.15
N GLU A 26 3.30 -12.48 3.27
CA GLU A 26 1.84 -12.42 3.39
C GLU A 26 1.24 -11.05 3.01
N ILE A 27 2.01 -9.98 3.18
CA ILE A 27 1.61 -8.63 2.75
C ILE A 27 1.35 -8.55 1.24
N TYR A 28 2.01 -9.39 0.42
CA TYR A 28 1.83 -9.43 -1.02
C TYR A 28 0.54 -10.11 -1.46
N LEU A 29 -0.10 -10.93 -0.60
CA LEU A 29 -1.37 -11.57 -0.89
C LEU A 29 -2.53 -10.55 -0.97
N ARG A 30 -2.38 -9.41 -0.30
CA ARG A 30 -3.39 -8.32 -0.24
C ARG A 30 -3.24 -7.29 -1.36
N ALA A 31 -2.34 -7.54 -2.30
CA ALA A 31 -1.90 -6.60 -3.31
C ALA A 31 -2.22 -7.11 -4.73
N ASP A 32 -3.51 -7.35 -5.00
CA ASP A 32 -4.01 -6.93 -6.31
C ASP A 32 -4.42 -5.45 -6.20
N PRO A 33 -3.50 -4.51 -6.48
CA PRO A 33 -3.85 -3.10 -6.47
C PRO A 33 -4.83 -2.77 -7.60
N THR A 34 -4.89 -3.59 -8.66
CA THR A 34 -5.75 -3.34 -9.81
C THR A 34 -7.21 -3.55 -9.42
N GLU A 35 -7.56 -4.64 -8.75
CA GLU A 35 -8.95 -4.88 -8.29
C GLU A 35 -9.41 -3.79 -7.31
N LYS A 36 -8.53 -3.34 -6.40
CA LYS A 36 -8.84 -2.21 -5.51
C LYS A 36 -8.98 -0.89 -6.25
N LEU A 37 -8.15 -0.62 -7.25
CA LEU A 37 -8.23 0.59 -8.05
C LEU A 37 -9.48 0.58 -8.94
N GLU A 38 -9.81 -0.55 -9.57
CA GLU A 38 -11.05 -0.74 -10.32
C GLU A 38 -12.28 -0.53 -9.43
N MET A 39 -12.28 -1.05 -8.20
CA MET A 39 -13.35 -0.78 -7.23
C MET A 39 -13.43 0.69 -6.82
N LEU A 40 -12.30 1.39 -6.68
CA LEU A 40 -12.27 2.82 -6.35
C LEU A 40 -12.71 3.69 -7.53
N ASP A 41 -12.34 3.31 -8.76
CA ASP A 41 -12.72 3.99 -9.99
C ASP A 41 -14.20 3.74 -10.35
N ALA A 42 -14.74 2.57 -10.01
CA ALA A 42 -16.16 2.25 -10.15
C ALA A 42 -17.04 2.91 -9.08
N LEU A 43 -16.45 3.41 -7.98
CA LEU A 43 -17.18 4.18 -6.99
C LEU A 43 -17.38 5.61 -7.49
N GLU A 44 -18.63 6.03 -7.60
CA GLU A 44 -18.94 7.43 -7.88
C GLU A 44 -18.47 8.28 -6.69
N PRO A 45 -17.60 9.30 -6.90
CA PRO A 45 -17.08 10.10 -5.81
C PRO A 45 -18.24 10.72 -5.04
N LEU A 46 -18.27 10.52 -3.72
CA LEU A 46 -19.19 11.26 -2.86
C LEU A 46 -19.01 12.75 -3.20
N GLY A 47 -20.09 13.43 -3.58
CA GLY A 47 -20.09 14.84 -4.05
C GLY A 47 -19.66 15.87 -3.00
N ILE A 48 -18.91 15.43 -1.99
CA ILE A 48 -18.28 16.20 -0.95
C ILE A 48 -17.14 16.98 -1.59
N LYS A 49 -17.14 18.30 -1.40
CA LYS A 49 -16.02 19.14 -1.84
C LYS A 49 -14.75 18.67 -1.14
N PRO A 50 -13.68 18.32 -1.87
CA PRO A 50 -12.40 17.98 -1.27
C PRO A 50 -11.96 19.12 -0.33
N GLY A 51 -11.74 18.79 0.93
CA GLY A 51 -11.19 19.74 1.88
C GLY A 51 -9.73 20.03 1.51
N LYS A 52 -9.33 21.30 1.52
CA LYS A 52 -7.91 21.65 1.50
C LYS A 52 -7.37 21.51 2.93
N PHE A 53 -6.57 20.49 3.16
CA PHE A 53 -5.88 20.34 4.44
C PHE A 53 -4.86 21.47 4.61
N ARG A 54 -4.98 22.24 5.69
CA ARG A 54 -3.97 23.22 6.13
C ARG A 54 -3.33 22.66 7.40
N PRO A 55 -2.08 22.18 7.34
CA PRO A 55 -1.42 21.60 8.50
C PRO A 55 -1.26 22.67 9.59
N PRO A 56 -1.58 22.38 10.85
CA PRO A 56 -1.30 23.28 11.96
C PRO A 56 0.21 23.35 12.22
N ASP A 57 0.71 24.50 12.68
CA ASP A 57 2.14 24.74 12.90
C ASP A 57 2.81 23.70 13.80
N LYS A 58 2.07 23.20 14.80
CA LYS A 58 2.52 22.12 15.69
C LYS A 58 2.86 20.83 14.93
N LEU A 59 2.07 20.48 13.91
CA LEU A 59 2.31 19.30 13.09
C LEU A 59 3.57 19.49 12.23
N LEU A 60 3.73 20.67 11.62
CA LEU A 60 4.91 20.99 10.83
C LEU A 60 6.18 20.92 11.69
N ALA A 61 6.16 21.53 12.88
CA ALA A 61 7.29 21.49 13.81
C ALA A 61 7.67 20.06 14.24
N MET A 62 6.68 19.20 14.51
CA MET A 62 6.91 17.80 14.84
C MET A 62 7.55 17.03 13.69
N LEU A 63 7.09 17.24 12.45
CA LEU A 63 7.61 16.57 11.27
C LEU A 63 9.03 17.02 10.94
N PHE A 64 9.32 18.32 11.03
CA PHE A 64 10.68 18.83 10.82
C PHE A 64 11.69 18.23 11.81
N ARG A 65 11.29 18.06 13.07
CA ARG A 65 12.13 17.42 14.10
C ARG A 65 12.36 15.93 13.87
N ALA A 66 11.41 15.23 13.23
CA ALA A 66 11.51 13.78 13.00
C ALA A 66 12.43 13.40 11.83
N VAL A 67 12.90 14.37 11.05
CA VAL A 67 13.82 14.18 9.92
C VAL A 67 15.29 14.41 10.34
N GLU A 68 15.52 14.86 11.58
CA GLU A 68 16.83 15.04 12.21
C GLU A 68 17.21 13.81 13.05
#